data_AF-A0AAW7MCU1-F1
#
_entry.id   AF-A0AAW7MCU1-F1
#
_cell.length_a   1.000
_cell.length_b   1.000
_cell.length_c   1.000
_cell.angle_alpha   90.00
_cell.angle_beta   90.00
_cell.angle_gamma   90.00
#
_symmetry.space_group_name_H-M   'P 1'
#
loop_
_entity.id
_entity.type
_entity.pdbx_description
1 polymer ?
#
loop_
_entity_poly.entity_id
_entity_poly.type
_entity_poly.pdbx_seq_one_letter_code
_entity_poly.pdbx_strand_id
1 'polypeptide(L)'
;MELNHPSGFNKINYIYSKLYEENKKFGKNLNKIKSEAKKKLKLNEVFNCLKEFNYEDEKNELDYRSTILGEKKRDLQEKEDILKKEKKELDKLLKKTVDESKACIHINELLSRLGSQSFTLENVKNGDQKGQYKILGYDGEERNINTLSTGEKNIVAFLWFIYNLDDAEKFSNKETIVIFDDPMNSNDDTVQYLIISKLQELIKNIKDRQIFILTHNIHFYLNVRYKWWRDSSKKKYDKCTYHLIKSNHRTEIKLIESEKEDFKTSYEALWSDVKWLYSKSQPNLMLNPLRRILETYKEFNKIEDMYFNDIEAQKLFNVNSHAIDDFETDLNGKNEVDLMFKVKQIFNDNNAIRHFNFYWGD
;
A
#
# COMPACT_ATOMS: atom_id res chain seq x y z
N MET A 1 60.78 5.53 100.86
CA MET A 1 61.67 6.53 100.24
C MET A 1 61.34 6.56 98.76
N GLU A 2 60.62 7.56 98.28
CA GLU A 2 60.54 7.82 96.83
C GLU A 2 61.44 9.01 96.51
N LEU A 3 62.41 8.75 95.64
CA LEU A 3 63.38 9.72 95.11
C LEU A 3 62.73 10.48 93.93
N ASN A 4 62.72 11.81 94.00
CA ASN A 4 62.16 12.67 92.95
C ASN A 4 63.20 13.05 91.88
N HIS A 5 62.84 12.89 90.60
CA HIS A 5 63.65 13.26 89.43
C HIS A 5 63.71 14.80 89.19
N PRO A 6 64.76 15.32 88.51
CA PRO A 6 65.02 16.76 88.36
C PRO A 6 64.03 17.47 87.42
N SER A 7 63.69 18.72 87.77
CA SER A 7 62.64 19.56 87.19
C SER A 7 62.67 19.80 85.66
N GLY A 8 63.82 19.61 85.00
CA GLY A 8 63.97 19.77 83.54
C GLY A 8 63.32 18.65 82.72
N PHE A 9 63.27 17.42 83.25
CA PHE A 9 62.70 16.27 82.54
C PHE A 9 61.17 16.30 82.51
N ASN A 10 60.54 16.88 83.54
CA ASN A 10 59.09 17.04 83.62
C ASN A 10 58.54 17.96 82.53
N LYS A 11 59.26 19.01 82.15
CA LYS A 11 58.84 19.94 81.10
C LYS A 11 58.92 19.31 79.70
N ILE A 12 59.99 18.55 79.43
CA ILE A 12 60.14 17.79 78.18
C ILE A 12 59.09 16.68 78.10
N ASN A 13 58.86 15.95 79.20
CA ASN A 13 57.85 14.90 79.26
C ASN A 13 56.42 15.44 79.06
N TYR A 14 56.12 16.62 79.61
CA TYR A 14 54.85 17.30 79.37
C TYR A 14 54.65 17.70 77.90
N ILE A 15 55.67 18.30 77.27
CA ILE A 15 55.62 18.69 75.84
C ILE A 15 55.48 17.46 74.95
N TYR A 16 56.28 16.41 75.20
CA TYR A 16 56.21 15.15 74.46
C TYR A 16 54.84 14.47 74.62
N SER A 17 54.32 14.39 75.84
CA SER A 17 53.00 13.79 76.12
C SER A 17 51.88 14.56 75.43
N LYS A 18 51.97 15.90 75.40
CA LYS A 18 51.02 16.74 74.68
C LYS A 18 51.07 16.50 73.17
N LEU A 19 52.27 16.49 72.57
CA LEU A 19 52.47 16.20 71.14
C LEU A 19 52.04 14.77 70.77
N TYR A 20 52.27 13.79 71.65
CA TYR A 20 51.84 12.42 71.48
C TYR A 20 50.31 12.31 71.46
N GLU A 21 49.62 12.95 72.42
CA GLU A 21 48.16 12.96 72.47
C GLU A 21 47.55 13.74 71.29
N GLU A 22 48.15 14.84 70.86
CA GLU A 22 47.75 15.58 69.66
C GLU A 22 47.91 14.73 68.39
N ASN A 23 49.06 14.07 68.20
CA ASN A 23 49.29 13.19 67.05
C ASN A 23 48.40 11.94 67.06
N LYS A 24 48.14 11.37 68.24
CA LYS A 24 47.22 10.23 68.39
C LYS A 24 45.78 10.63 68.05
N LYS A 25 45.33 11.82 68.46
CA LYS A 25 44.03 12.37 68.06
C LYS A 25 43.97 12.67 66.56
N PHE A 26 45.04 13.24 65.99
CA PHE A 26 45.14 13.49 64.55
C PHE A 26 45.10 12.19 63.73
N GLY A 27 45.88 11.17 64.12
CA GLY A 27 45.88 9.85 63.48
C GLY A 27 44.52 9.16 63.52
N LYS A 28 43.78 9.26 64.63
CA LYS A 28 42.40 8.75 64.75
C LYS A 28 41.42 9.47 63.81
N ASN A 29 41.63 10.77 63.55
CA ASN A 29 40.75 11.58 62.69
C ASN A 29 41.17 11.61 61.22
N LEU A 30 42.36 11.12 60.86
CA LEU A 30 42.92 11.18 59.51
C LEU A 30 41.99 10.57 58.45
N ASN A 31 41.39 9.42 58.73
CA ASN A 31 40.48 8.74 57.80
C ASN A 31 39.21 9.58 57.54
N LYS A 32 38.69 10.23 58.58
CA LYS A 32 37.54 11.14 58.46
C LYS A 32 37.89 12.35 57.61
N ILE A 33 39.04 12.98 57.87
CA ILE A 33 39.54 14.13 57.09
C ILE A 33 39.75 13.73 55.63
N LYS A 34 40.36 12.58 55.35
CA LYS A 34 40.54 12.05 53.99
C LYS A 34 39.20 11.82 53.29
N SER A 35 38.20 11.27 53.99
CA SER A 35 36.87 11.05 53.42
C SER A 35 36.15 12.36 53.10
N GLU A 36 36.25 13.35 53.99
CA GLU A 36 35.66 14.67 53.79
C GLU A 36 36.33 15.41 52.62
N ALA A 37 37.67 15.34 52.52
CA ALA A 37 38.41 15.91 51.41
C ALA A 37 38.04 15.25 50.07
N LYS A 38 37.94 13.91 50.02
CA LYS A 38 37.46 13.19 48.84
C LYS A 38 36.05 13.61 48.44
N LYS A 39 35.14 13.77 49.40
CA LYS A 39 33.77 14.24 49.14
C LYS A 39 33.78 15.65 48.57
N LYS A 40 34.59 16.56 49.12
CA LYS A 40 34.73 17.92 48.61
C LYS A 40 35.27 17.95 47.18
N LEU A 41 36.33 17.18 46.89
CA LEU A 41 36.86 17.06 45.52
C LEU A 41 35.82 16.52 44.54
N LYS A 42 35.10 15.47 44.92
CA LYS A 42 34.02 14.92 44.08
C LYS A 42 32.92 15.95 43.80
N LEU A 43 32.49 16.72 44.81
CA LEU A 43 31.48 17.76 44.64
C LEU A 43 32.01 18.91 43.77
N ASN A 44 33.29 19.24 43.87
CA ASN A 44 33.94 20.25 43.03
C ASN A 44 33.99 19.82 41.55
N GLU A 45 34.37 18.57 41.28
CA GLU A 45 34.33 18.02 39.91
C GLU A 45 32.91 18.04 39.34
N VAL A 46 31.91 17.62 40.13
CA VAL A 46 30.50 17.70 39.72
C VAL A 46 30.10 19.14 39.40
N PHE A 47 30.47 20.11 40.24
CA PHE A 47 30.19 21.52 39.99
C PHE A 47 30.84 22.02 38.69
N ASN A 48 32.10 21.66 38.43
CA ASN A 48 32.80 22.03 37.20
C ASN A 48 32.10 21.45 35.96
N CYS A 49 31.74 20.16 35.98
CA CYS A 49 31.02 19.54 34.87
C CYS A 49 29.65 20.20 34.63
N LEU A 50 28.89 20.51 35.69
CA LEU A 50 27.61 21.20 35.57
C LEU A 50 27.76 22.61 35.00
N LYS A 51 28.84 23.30 35.36
CA LYS A 51 29.15 24.65 34.86
C LYS A 51 29.60 24.62 33.40
N GLU A 52 30.49 23.70 33.02
CA GLU A 52 30.94 23.54 31.62
C GLU A 52 29.78 23.18 30.68
N PHE A 53 28.82 22.39 31.16
CA PHE A 53 27.63 22.03 30.41
C PHE A 53 26.55 23.12 30.38
N ASN A 54 26.70 24.22 31.12
CA ASN A 54 25.64 25.22 31.35
C ASN A 54 24.32 24.56 31.80
N TYR A 55 24.41 23.63 32.75
CA TYR A 55 23.29 22.79 33.18
C TYR A 55 22.02 23.57 33.55
N GLU A 56 22.17 24.74 34.20
CA GLU A 56 21.02 25.54 34.61
C GLU A 56 20.26 26.11 33.41
N ASP A 57 20.98 26.57 32.37
CA ASP A 57 20.37 27.10 31.15
C ASP A 57 19.66 25.99 30.37
N GLU A 58 20.33 24.85 30.19
CA GLU A 58 19.74 23.67 29.51
C GLU A 58 18.52 23.12 30.25
N LYS A 59 18.57 23.11 31.59
CA LYS A 59 17.43 22.71 32.42
C LYS A 59 16.25 23.67 32.26
N ASN A 60 16.51 24.98 32.29
CA ASN A 60 15.47 26.00 32.09
C ASN A 60 14.84 25.91 30.69
N GLU A 61 15.66 25.70 29.66
CA GLU A 61 15.19 25.50 28.29
C GLU A 61 14.36 24.21 28.15
N LEU A 62 14.76 23.13 28.81
CA LEU A 62 14.00 21.88 28.85
C LEU A 62 12.66 22.08 29.56
N ASP A 63 12.64 22.76 30.71
CA ASP A 63 11.42 23.05 31.46
C ASP A 63 10.47 23.94 30.64
N TYR A 64 11.00 24.95 29.95
CA TYR A 64 10.23 25.79 29.02
C TYR A 64 9.63 24.97 27.87
N ARG A 65 10.44 24.18 27.15
CA ARG A 65 9.96 23.32 26.05
C ARG A 65 8.94 22.29 26.51
N SER A 66 9.11 21.74 27.72
CA SER A 66 8.17 20.78 28.29
C SER A 66 6.79 21.42 28.55
N THR A 67 6.79 22.68 28.98
CA THR A 67 5.57 23.48 29.18
C THR A 67 4.87 23.74 27.85
N ILE A 68 5.59 24.22 26.83
CA ILE A 68 5.05 24.46 25.49
C ILE A 68 4.50 23.17 24.87
N LEU A 69 5.19 22.04 25.03
CA LEU A 69 4.72 20.75 24.54
C LEU A 69 3.40 20.34 25.22
N GLY A 70 3.28 20.58 26.52
CA GLY A 70 2.04 20.35 27.28
C GLY A 70 0.89 21.22 26.77
N GLU A 71 1.13 22.49 26.49
CA GLU A 71 0.16 23.40 25.88
C GLU A 71 -0.28 22.92 24.49
N LYS A 72 0.67 22.61 23.60
CA LYS A 72 0.36 22.16 22.24
C LYS A 72 -0.38 20.83 22.19
N LYS A 73 -0.09 19.91 23.11
CA LYS A 73 -0.86 18.67 23.25
C LYS A 73 -2.30 18.94 23.65
N ARG A 74 -2.52 19.90 24.56
CA ARG A 74 -3.87 20.31 24.98
C ARG A 74 -4.64 20.94 23.83
N ASP A 75 -4.00 21.86 23.09
CA ASP A 75 -4.59 22.50 21.90
C ASP A 75 -4.99 21.45 20.85
N LEU A 76 -4.11 20.48 20.59
CA LEU A 76 -4.38 19.39 19.65
C LEU A 76 -5.59 18.56 20.09
N GLN A 77 -5.63 18.19 21.36
CA GLN A 77 -6.71 17.37 21.90
C GLN A 77 -8.06 18.11 21.88
N GLU A 78 -8.06 19.41 22.18
CA GLU A 78 -9.25 20.26 22.04
C GLU A 78 -9.74 20.31 20.59
N LYS A 79 -8.83 20.48 19.61
CA LYS A 79 -9.17 20.46 18.18
C LYS A 79 -9.71 19.11 17.72
N GLU A 80 -9.14 18.00 18.21
CA GLU A 80 -9.64 16.65 17.91
C GLU A 80 -11.05 16.42 18.47
N ASP A 81 -11.31 16.90 19.69
CA ASP A 81 -12.64 16.79 20.32
C ASP A 81 -13.68 17.65 19.58
N ILE A 82 -13.32 18.87 19.16
CA ILE A 82 -14.17 19.72 18.31
C ILE A 82 -14.47 19.01 17.00
N LEU A 83 -13.44 18.49 16.29
CA LEU A 83 -13.62 17.79 15.03
C LEU A 83 -14.53 16.56 15.18
N LYS A 84 -14.39 15.82 16.28
CA LYS A 84 -15.25 14.67 16.60
C LYS A 84 -16.70 15.09 16.85
N LYS A 85 -16.91 16.22 17.51
CA LYS A 85 -18.24 16.79 17.74
C LYS A 85 -18.88 17.27 16.43
N GLU A 86 -18.14 18.02 15.62
CA GLU A 86 -18.58 18.49 14.30
C GLU A 86 -18.91 17.32 13.37
N LYS A 87 -18.09 16.28 13.31
CA LYS A 87 -18.40 15.06 12.53
C LYS A 87 -19.69 14.38 13.00
N LYS A 88 -19.92 14.30 14.32
CA LYS A 88 -21.16 13.74 14.86
C LYS A 88 -22.37 14.62 14.54
N GLU A 89 -22.23 15.94 14.56
CA GLU A 89 -23.30 16.86 14.18
C GLU A 89 -23.56 16.80 12.68
N LEU A 90 -22.52 16.72 11.86
CA LEU A 90 -22.62 16.46 10.43
C LEU A 90 -23.37 15.15 10.18
N ASP A 91 -22.99 14.04 10.82
CA ASP A 91 -23.72 12.77 10.71
C ASP A 91 -25.19 12.87 11.13
N LYS A 92 -25.51 13.66 12.17
CA LYS A 92 -26.89 13.88 12.63
C LYS A 92 -27.68 14.74 11.64
N LEU A 93 -27.09 15.80 11.10
CA LEU A 93 -27.71 16.68 10.10
C LEU A 93 -27.89 15.95 8.77
N LEU A 94 -26.89 15.15 8.38
CA LEU A 94 -26.98 14.21 7.29
C LEU A 94 -28.16 13.27 7.55
N LYS A 95 -28.26 12.58 8.70
CA LYS A 95 -29.41 11.71 9.02
C LYS A 95 -30.79 12.37 8.95
N LYS A 96 -30.87 13.70 9.11
CA LYS A 96 -32.11 14.48 8.96
C LYS A 96 -32.38 14.94 7.52
N THR A 97 -31.38 14.89 6.64
CA THR A 97 -31.55 15.18 5.22
C THR A 97 -31.96 13.92 4.49
N VAL A 98 -32.82 14.11 3.48
CA VAL A 98 -33.35 13.05 2.61
C VAL A 98 -32.15 12.25 2.05
N ASP A 99 -32.22 10.92 2.10
CA ASP A 99 -31.16 9.96 1.75
C ASP A 99 -30.39 10.32 0.46
N GLU A 100 -31.11 10.89 -0.50
CA GLU A 100 -30.63 11.34 -1.79
C GLU A 100 -29.63 12.51 -1.71
N SER A 101 -29.77 13.43 -0.76
CA SER A 101 -28.80 14.52 -0.57
C SER A 101 -27.44 13.99 -0.11
N LYS A 102 -27.43 12.94 0.72
CA LYS A 102 -26.19 12.32 1.20
C LYS A 102 -25.51 11.50 0.11
N ALA A 103 -26.29 10.76 -0.67
CA ALA A 103 -25.78 10.02 -1.83
C ALA A 103 -25.07 10.98 -2.78
N CYS A 104 -25.67 12.14 -3.05
CA CYS A 104 -25.09 13.20 -3.87
C CYS A 104 -23.71 13.66 -3.38
N ILE A 105 -23.61 14.00 -2.08
CA ILE A 105 -22.35 14.44 -1.46
C ILE A 105 -21.30 13.33 -1.56
N HIS A 106 -21.67 12.10 -1.22
CA HIS A 106 -20.73 10.98 -1.23
C HIS A 106 -20.21 10.66 -2.64
N ILE A 107 -21.10 10.66 -3.64
CA ILE A 107 -20.72 10.43 -5.03
C ILE A 107 -19.76 11.54 -5.49
N ASN A 108 -20.06 12.81 -5.20
CA ASN A 108 -19.18 13.94 -5.56
C ASN A 108 -17.80 13.85 -4.87
N GLU A 109 -17.75 13.43 -3.60
CA GLU A 109 -16.47 13.19 -2.92
C GLU A 109 -15.64 12.11 -3.61
N LEU A 110 -16.28 11.03 -4.06
CA LEU A 110 -15.57 9.96 -4.78
C LEU A 110 -15.14 10.42 -6.18
N LEU A 111 -16.00 11.12 -6.92
CA LEU A 111 -15.67 11.66 -8.25
C LEU A 111 -14.52 12.67 -8.17
N SER A 112 -14.50 13.55 -7.17
CA SER A 112 -13.40 14.52 -7.01
C SER A 112 -12.06 13.85 -6.70
N ARG A 113 -12.06 12.74 -5.95
CA ARG A 113 -10.84 11.94 -5.68
C ARG A 113 -10.28 11.26 -6.92
N LEU A 114 -11.09 11.03 -7.96
CA LEU A 114 -10.62 10.46 -9.23
C LEU A 114 -9.86 11.47 -10.09
N GLY A 115 -9.82 12.74 -9.69
CA GLY A 115 -9.27 13.82 -10.53
C GLY A 115 -10.22 14.27 -11.65
N SER A 116 -11.39 13.63 -11.80
CA SER A 116 -12.45 14.09 -12.69
C SER A 116 -13.22 15.23 -12.03
N GLN A 117 -12.88 16.47 -12.38
CA GLN A 117 -13.70 17.65 -12.08
C GLN A 117 -14.65 18.01 -13.23
N SER A 118 -14.82 17.12 -14.22
CA SER A 118 -15.64 17.38 -15.41
C SER A 118 -17.11 17.63 -15.10
N PHE A 119 -17.63 17.04 -14.02
CA PHE A 119 -18.98 17.29 -13.54
C PHE A 119 -19.16 16.97 -12.05
N THR A 120 -20.23 17.50 -11.46
CA THR A 120 -20.72 17.16 -10.12
C THR A 120 -22.24 16.94 -10.17
N LEU A 121 -22.78 16.24 -9.17
CA LEU A 121 -24.21 16.07 -8.99
C LEU A 121 -24.75 17.12 -8.01
N GLU A 122 -25.91 17.69 -8.29
CA GLU A 122 -26.66 18.49 -7.33
C GLU A 122 -28.09 17.97 -7.20
N ASN A 123 -28.59 17.87 -5.97
CA ASN A 123 -29.95 17.43 -5.70
C ASN A 123 -30.96 18.50 -6.13
N VAL A 124 -31.96 18.11 -6.93
CA VAL A 124 -33.04 19.02 -7.36
C VAL A 124 -34.04 19.18 -6.22
N LYS A 125 -34.16 20.41 -5.71
CA LYS A 125 -35.03 20.73 -4.56
C LYS A 125 -36.45 21.16 -4.95
N ASN A 126 -36.73 21.35 -6.24
CA ASN A 126 -37.98 21.93 -6.75
C ASN A 126 -38.86 20.89 -7.47
N GLY A 127 -40.09 20.69 -6.97
CA GLY A 127 -41.18 19.97 -7.65
C GLY A 127 -41.66 18.71 -6.93
N ASP A 128 -42.90 18.30 -7.20
CA ASP A 128 -43.65 17.16 -6.59
C ASP A 128 -42.98 15.77 -6.70
N GLN A 129 -41.77 15.69 -7.29
CA GLN A 129 -40.98 14.47 -7.43
C GLN A 129 -39.65 14.60 -6.66
N LYS A 130 -39.54 13.88 -5.55
CA LYS A 130 -38.30 13.77 -4.76
C LYS A 130 -37.32 12.79 -5.43
N GLY A 131 -36.02 13.03 -5.26
CA GLY A 131 -34.95 12.08 -5.62
C GLY A 131 -34.27 12.28 -6.98
N GLN A 132 -34.44 13.45 -7.62
CA GLN A 132 -33.76 13.78 -8.87
C GLN A 132 -32.42 14.49 -8.62
N TYR A 133 -31.46 14.25 -9.52
CA TYR A 133 -30.17 14.92 -9.55
C TYR A 133 -30.01 15.66 -10.87
N LYS A 134 -29.50 16.89 -10.80
CA LYS A 134 -28.95 17.59 -11.96
C LYS A 134 -27.44 17.43 -12.00
N ILE A 135 -26.88 17.56 -13.19
CA ILE A 135 -25.45 17.46 -13.42
C ILE A 135 -24.94 18.88 -13.64
N LEU A 136 -23.94 19.28 -12.88
CA LEU A 136 -23.25 20.55 -13.06
C LEU A 136 -21.91 20.29 -13.75
N GLY A 137 -21.55 21.10 -14.74
CA GLY A 137 -20.23 21.06 -15.36
C GLY A 137 -19.13 21.56 -14.43
N TYR A 138 -17.89 21.56 -14.92
CA TYR A 138 -16.75 22.14 -14.19
C TYR A 138 -16.90 23.65 -13.94
N ASP A 139 -17.68 24.32 -14.79
CA ASP A 139 -18.04 25.74 -14.74
C ASP A 139 -19.18 26.03 -13.74
N GLY A 140 -19.80 24.99 -13.17
CA GLY A 140 -20.95 25.11 -12.27
C GLY A 140 -22.29 25.28 -12.98
N GLU A 141 -22.29 25.29 -14.32
CA GLU A 141 -23.51 25.41 -15.12
C GLU A 141 -24.20 24.05 -15.30
N GLU A 142 -25.52 24.06 -15.49
CA GLU A 142 -26.28 22.82 -15.68
C GLU A 142 -25.93 22.15 -17.02
N ARG A 143 -25.46 20.91 -16.95
CA ARG A 143 -25.07 20.08 -18.09
C ARG A 143 -26.14 19.03 -18.35
N ASN A 144 -26.56 18.90 -19.62
CA ASN A 144 -27.54 17.89 -20.02
C ASN A 144 -26.96 16.47 -19.89
N ILE A 145 -27.71 15.53 -19.30
CA ILE A 145 -27.31 14.12 -19.13
C ILE A 145 -26.89 13.43 -20.44
N ASN A 146 -27.43 13.85 -21.58
CA ASN A 146 -27.06 13.31 -22.89
C ASN A 146 -25.63 13.63 -23.30
N THR A 147 -25.03 14.66 -22.69
CA THR A 147 -23.63 15.01 -22.93
C THR A 147 -22.67 14.18 -22.11
N LEU A 148 -23.12 13.44 -21.09
CA LEU A 148 -22.28 12.51 -20.37
C LEU A 148 -21.91 11.32 -21.26
N SER A 149 -20.64 10.96 -21.23
CA SER A 149 -20.15 9.74 -21.87
C SER A 149 -20.76 8.49 -21.24
N THR A 150 -20.70 7.37 -21.96
CA THR A 150 -21.14 6.06 -21.43
C THR A 150 -20.42 5.71 -20.13
N GLY A 151 -19.12 5.99 -20.04
CA GLY A 151 -18.32 5.77 -18.83
C GLY A 151 -18.73 6.68 -17.67
N GLU A 152 -19.02 7.96 -17.92
CA GLU A 152 -19.49 8.90 -16.90
C GLU A 152 -20.85 8.47 -16.33
N LYS A 153 -21.77 7.99 -17.18
CA LYS A 153 -23.06 7.44 -16.73
C LYS A 153 -22.88 6.16 -15.92
N ASN A 154 -22.01 5.26 -16.38
CA ASN A 154 -21.72 4.00 -15.70
C ASN A 154 -21.16 4.24 -14.29
N ILE A 155 -20.18 5.13 -14.12
CA ILE A 155 -19.59 5.36 -12.80
C ILE A 155 -20.57 5.99 -11.81
N VAL A 156 -21.42 6.93 -12.26
CA VAL A 156 -22.47 7.51 -11.41
C VAL A 156 -23.45 6.43 -10.96
N ALA A 157 -23.92 5.59 -11.89
CA ALA A 157 -24.84 4.50 -11.57
C ALA A 157 -24.21 3.48 -10.60
N PHE A 158 -22.94 3.12 -10.83
CA PHE A 158 -22.19 2.22 -9.97
C PHE A 158 -22.04 2.77 -8.54
N LEU A 159 -21.60 4.02 -8.39
CA LEU A 159 -21.41 4.63 -7.08
C LEU A 159 -22.73 4.83 -6.33
N TRP A 160 -23.80 5.20 -7.04
CA TRP A 160 -25.14 5.27 -6.48
C TRP A 160 -25.63 3.89 -6.00
N PHE A 161 -25.38 2.84 -6.77
CA PHE A 161 -25.74 1.48 -6.39
C PHE A 161 -24.98 1.02 -5.14
N ILE A 162 -23.66 1.23 -5.09
CA ILE A 162 -22.83 0.92 -3.92
C ILE A 162 -23.32 1.69 -2.69
N TYR A 163 -23.61 2.99 -2.83
CA TYR A 163 -24.14 3.79 -1.72
C TYR A 163 -25.45 3.23 -1.17
N ASN A 164 -26.38 2.84 -2.04
CA ASN A 164 -27.65 2.25 -1.61
C ASN A 164 -27.46 0.90 -0.93
N LEU A 165 -26.48 0.09 -1.35
CA LEU A 165 -26.20 -1.20 -0.69
C LEU A 165 -25.75 -1.03 0.76
N ASP A 166 -25.15 0.10 1.12
CA ASP A 166 -24.70 0.40 2.48
C ASP A 166 -25.83 0.92 3.40
N ASP A 167 -27.02 1.17 2.85
CA ASP A 167 -28.20 1.56 3.61
C ASP A 167 -28.73 0.40 4.47
N ALA A 168 -28.29 0.39 5.72
CA ALA A 168 -28.65 -0.62 6.71
C ALA A 168 -30.17 -0.70 6.97
N GLU A 169 -30.93 0.38 6.78
CA GLU A 169 -32.37 0.38 7.01
C GLU A 169 -33.14 -0.35 5.89
N LYS A 170 -32.69 -0.23 4.63
CA LYS A 170 -33.30 -0.91 3.47
C LYS A 170 -33.11 -2.43 3.49
N PHE A 171 -31.96 -2.90 3.99
CA PHE A 171 -31.55 -4.30 3.92
C PHE A 171 -31.49 -5.02 5.27
N SER A 172 -31.88 -4.35 6.37
CA SER A 172 -32.00 -5.01 7.68
C SER A 172 -32.97 -6.20 7.58
N ASN A 173 -32.49 -7.39 7.94
CA ASN A 173 -33.23 -8.66 8.01
C ASN A 173 -33.63 -9.32 6.68
N LYS A 174 -32.99 -9.01 5.54
CA LYS A 174 -33.24 -9.71 4.27
C LYS A 174 -31.98 -10.36 3.70
N GLU A 175 -32.07 -11.65 3.39
CA GLU A 175 -31.10 -12.31 2.51
C GLU A 175 -31.04 -11.54 1.19
N THR A 176 -29.88 -10.97 0.88
CA THR A 176 -29.73 -10.07 -0.27
C THR A 176 -28.77 -10.69 -1.28
N ILE A 177 -29.24 -10.83 -2.51
CA ILE A 177 -28.42 -11.23 -3.67
C ILE A 177 -28.07 -9.98 -4.46
N VAL A 178 -26.78 -9.75 -4.66
CA VAL A 178 -26.24 -8.61 -5.41
C VAL A 178 -25.59 -9.16 -6.68
N ILE A 179 -25.97 -8.64 -7.84
CA ILE A 179 -25.42 -9.05 -9.13
C ILE A 179 -24.82 -7.82 -9.81
N PHE A 180 -23.53 -7.91 -10.13
CA PHE A 180 -22.84 -6.97 -10.99
C PHE A 180 -22.66 -7.63 -12.35
N ASP A 181 -23.39 -7.15 -13.36
CA ASP A 181 -23.22 -7.59 -14.75
C ASP A 181 -22.36 -6.58 -15.50
N ASP A 182 -21.13 -7.00 -15.79
CA ASP A 182 -20.09 -6.23 -16.46
C ASP A 182 -19.99 -4.78 -15.97
N PRO A 183 -19.62 -4.58 -14.68
CA PRO A 183 -19.64 -3.26 -14.05
C PRO A 183 -18.66 -2.27 -14.70
N MET A 184 -17.74 -2.74 -15.54
CA MET A 184 -16.82 -1.93 -16.34
C MET A 184 -17.31 -1.80 -17.78
N ASN A 185 -17.82 -0.64 -18.15
CA ASN A 185 -18.14 -0.33 -19.53
C ASN A 185 -17.69 1.08 -19.91
N SER A 186 -16.83 1.17 -20.93
CA SER A 186 -16.37 2.44 -21.52
C SER A 186 -15.72 3.39 -20.51
N ASN A 187 -15.02 2.84 -19.51
CA ASN A 187 -14.34 3.57 -18.44
C ASN A 187 -12.83 3.67 -18.72
N ASP A 188 -12.22 4.79 -18.34
CA ASP A 188 -10.76 4.93 -18.29
C ASP A 188 -10.12 4.12 -17.14
N ASP A 189 -8.79 4.01 -17.14
CA ASP A 189 -8.04 3.21 -16.16
C ASP A 189 -8.28 3.66 -14.70
N THR A 190 -8.49 4.96 -14.47
CA THR A 190 -8.70 5.52 -13.13
C THR A 190 -10.06 5.13 -12.57
N VAL A 191 -11.11 5.30 -13.39
CA VAL A 191 -12.47 4.86 -13.05
C VAL A 191 -12.50 3.35 -12.89
N GLN A 192 -11.77 2.62 -13.74
CA GLN A 192 -11.67 1.18 -13.62
C GLN A 192 -11.09 0.75 -12.27
N TYR A 193 -10.00 1.39 -11.85
CA TYR A 193 -9.38 1.12 -10.55
C TYR A 193 -10.31 1.42 -9.38
N LEU A 194 -11.13 2.48 -9.45
CA LEU A 194 -12.12 2.77 -8.41
C LEU A 194 -13.17 1.66 -8.30
N ILE A 195 -13.71 1.21 -9.43
CA ILE A 195 -14.70 0.12 -9.47
C ILE A 195 -14.11 -1.14 -8.83
N ILE A 196 -12.89 -1.53 -9.22
CA ILE A 196 -12.17 -2.68 -8.63
C ILE A 196 -12.01 -2.51 -7.12
N SER A 197 -11.53 -1.35 -6.67
CA SER A 197 -11.29 -1.06 -5.26
C SER A 197 -12.57 -1.17 -4.43
N LYS A 198 -13.67 -0.60 -4.93
CA LYS A 198 -14.97 -0.65 -4.26
C LYS A 198 -15.56 -2.06 -4.21
N LEU A 199 -15.42 -2.83 -5.28
CA LEU A 199 -15.85 -4.25 -5.26
C LEU A 199 -15.00 -5.08 -4.30
N GLN A 200 -13.69 -4.87 -4.23
CA GLN A 200 -12.84 -5.56 -3.26
C GLN A 200 -13.19 -5.19 -1.81
N GLU A 201 -13.52 -3.93 -1.54
CA GLU A 201 -14.02 -3.47 -0.23
C GLU A 201 -15.34 -4.17 0.13
N LEU A 202 -16.29 -4.20 -0.82
CA LEU A 202 -17.58 -4.86 -0.67
C LEU A 202 -17.40 -6.36 -0.39
N ILE A 203 -16.55 -7.05 -1.16
CA ILE A 203 -16.28 -8.49 -1.00
C ILE A 203 -15.66 -8.80 0.38
N LYS A 204 -14.74 -7.97 0.88
CA LYS A 204 -14.12 -8.19 2.20
C LYS A 204 -15.11 -8.07 3.34
N ASN A 205 -16.10 -7.19 3.18
CA ASN A 205 -17.09 -6.84 4.19
C ASN A 205 -18.44 -7.56 4.02
N ILE A 206 -18.51 -8.61 3.20
CA ILE A 206 -19.73 -9.40 3.03
C ILE A 206 -20.19 -9.95 4.39
N LYS A 207 -21.35 -9.49 4.84
CA LYS A 207 -22.13 -10.08 5.94
C LYS A 207 -23.51 -10.37 5.39
N ASP A 208 -23.93 -11.63 5.42
CA ASP A 208 -25.31 -12.06 5.09
C ASP A 208 -25.79 -11.69 3.67
N ARG A 209 -24.85 -11.60 2.71
CA ARG A 209 -25.14 -11.27 1.29
C ARG A 209 -24.45 -12.26 0.35
N GLN A 210 -25.13 -12.60 -0.75
CA GLN A 210 -24.53 -13.34 -1.86
C GLN A 210 -24.18 -12.35 -2.98
N ILE A 211 -22.94 -12.37 -3.47
CA ILE A 211 -22.48 -11.45 -4.51
C ILE A 211 -22.06 -12.25 -5.75
N PHE A 212 -22.64 -11.92 -6.89
CA PHE A 212 -22.22 -12.38 -8.20
C PHE A 212 -21.59 -11.23 -8.97
N ILE A 213 -20.42 -11.49 -9.56
CA ILE A 213 -19.75 -10.54 -10.45
C ILE A 213 -19.53 -11.27 -11.77
N LEU A 214 -20.16 -10.77 -12.81
CA LEU A 214 -20.07 -11.28 -14.17
C LEU A 214 -19.29 -10.27 -15.00
N THR A 215 -18.38 -10.75 -15.84
CA THR A 215 -17.64 -9.88 -16.75
C THR A 215 -17.07 -10.70 -17.90
N HIS A 216 -16.90 -10.04 -19.04
CA HIS A 216 -16.14 -10.57 -20.17
C HIS A 216 -14.68 -10.05 -20.17
N ASN A 217 -14.33 -9.12 -19.28
CA ASN A 217 -13.02 -8.52 -19.20
C ASN A 217 -12.11 -9.31 -18.25
N ILE A 218 -11.17 -10.07 -18.83
CA ILE A 218 -10.21 -10.91 -18.08
C ILE A 218 -9.32 -10.07 -17.16
N HIS A 219 -8.88 -8.88 -17.61
CA HIS A 219 -8.04 -8.00 -16.79
C HIS A 219 -8.79 -7.54 -15.54
N PHE A 220 -10.04 -7.10 -15.71
CA PHE A 220 -10.91 -6.71 -14.60
C PHE A 220 -11.13 -7.88 -13.63
N TYR A 221 -11.49 -9.04 -14.16
CA TYR A 221 -11.69 -10.28 -13.40
C TYR A 221 -10.48 -10.61 -12.50
N LEU A 222 -9.27 -10.63 -13.08
CA LEU A 222 -8.04 -10.96 -12.34
C LEU A 222 -7.76 -9.95 -11.22
N ASN A 223 -8.07 -8.66 -11.45
CA ASN A 223 -7.87 -7.60 -10.48
C ASN A 223 -8.91 -7.60 -9.36
N VAL A 224 -10.21 -7.79 -9.64
CA VAL A 224 -11.24 -7.89 -8.59
C VAL A 224 -10.98 -9.08 -7.68
N ARG A 225 -10.55 -10.20 -8.27
CA ARG A 225 -10.21 -11.43 -7.57
C ARG A 225 -8.99 -11.28 -6.64
N TYR A 226 -8.09 -10.32 -6.87
CA TYR A 226 -6.77 -10.19 -6.23
C TYR A 226 -6.62 -10.85 -4.83
N LYS A 227 -5.67 -11.79 -4.72
CA LYS A 227 -5.37 -12.65 -3.54
C LYS A 227 -6.36 -13.78 -3.23
N TRP A 228 -7.35 -14.05 -4.09
CA TRP A 228 -8.31 -15.15 -3.93
C TRP A 228 -7.67 -16.50 -3.59
N TRP A 229 -6.58 -16.85 -4.28
CA TRP A 229 -5.88 -18.13 -4.14
C TRP A 229 -4.81 -18.15 -3.03
N ARG A 230 -4.35 -16.97 -2.58
CA ARG A 230 -3.24 -16.84 -1.61
C ARG A 230 -3.70 -16.79 -0.16
N ASP A 231 -4.93 -16.33 0.09
CA ASP A 231 -5.52 -16.22 1.44
C ASP A 231 -6.28 -17.49 1.86
N SER A 232 -5.67 -18.67 1.69
CA SER A 232 -6.24 -19.98 2.07
C SER A 232 -6.37 -20.19 3.59
N SER A 233 -5.91 -19.24 4.41
CA SER A 233 -5.86 -19.36 5.87
C SER A 233 -7.15 -18.91 6.61
N LYS A 234 -8.17 -18.40 5.91
CA LYS A 234 -9.45 -18.04 6.53
C LYS A 234 -10.65 -18.64 5.80
N LYS A 235 -11.25 -19.65 6.43
CA LYS A 235 -12.56 -20.28 6.13
C LYS A 235 -13.77 -19.31 6.21
N LYS A 236 -13.63 -18.03 5.87
CA LYS A 236 -14.66 -17.04 6.21
C LYS A 236 -15.78 -16.91 5.18
N TYR A 237 -15.58 -17.35 3.92
CA TYR A 237 -16.57 -17.21 2.85
C TYR A 237 -16.47 -18.35 1.82
N ASP A 238 -17.62 -18.86 1.35
CA ASP A 238 -17.71 -19.83 0.25
C ASP A 238 -17.49 -19.09 -1.08
N LYS A 239 -16.27 -19.17 -1.59
CA LYS A 239 -15.84 -18.51 -2.81
C LYS A 239 -15.90 -19.48 -3.98
N CYS A 240 -16.56 -19.10 -5.09
CA CYS A 240 -16.62 -19.90 -6.31
C CYS A 240 -16.21 -19.08 -7.54
N THR A 241 -15.62 -19.73 -8.54
CA THR A 241 -15.26 -19.12 -9.82
C THR A 241 -15.69 -20.04 -10.95
N TYR A 242 -16.43 -19.50 -11.90
CA TYR A 242 -16.91 -20.22 -13.08
C TYR A 242 -16.46 -19.51 -14.34
N HIS A 243 -15.88 -20.26 -15.28
CA HIS A 243 -15.64 -19.78 -16.63
C HIS A 243 -16.78 -20.24 -17.54
N LEU A 244 -17.39 -19.28 -18.23
CA LEU A 244 -18.38 -19.53 -19.26
C LEU A 244 -17.67 -19.52 -20.62
N ILE A 245 -17.50 -20.70 -21.21
CA ILE A 245 -16.74 -20.88 -22.45
C ILE A 245 -17.71 -21.16 -23.59
N LYS A 246 -17.67 -20.35 -24.65
CA LYS A 246 -18.50 -20.54 -25.84
C LYS A 246 -17.80 -21.53 -26.79
N SER A 247 -18.42 -22.69 -27.03
CA SER A 247 -17.91 -23.73 -27.92
C SER A 247 -19.05 -24.23 -28.83
N ASN A 248 -18.87 -24.19 -30.15
CA ASN A 248 -19.80 -24.74 -31.14
C ASN A 248 -21.30 -24.41 -30.88
N HIS A 249 -21.61 -23.14 -30.68
CA HIS A 249 -22.95 -22.62 -30.36
C HIS A 249 -23.55 -23.08 -29.01
N ARG A 250 -22.74 -23.64 -28.11
CA ARG A 250 -23.10 -23.97 -26.72
C ARG A 250 -22.22 -23.20 -25.74
N THR A 251 -22.72 -23.02 -24.52
CA THR A 251 -21.94 -22.48 -23.41
C THR A 251 -21.59 -23.63 -22.48
N GLU A 252 -20.30 -23.89 -22.33
CA GLU A 252 -19.75 -24.82 -21.35
C GLU A 252 -19.41 -24.05 -20.07
N ILE A 253 -19.80 -24.61 -18.92
CA ILE A 253 -19.52 -24.02 -17.61
C ILE A 253 -18.41 -24.82 -16.96
N LYS A 254 -17.26 -24.18 -16.72
CA LYS A 254 -16.11 -24.79 -16.05
C LYS A 254 -15.94 -24.20 -14.65
N LEU A 255 -16.04 -25.03 -13.62
CA LEU A 255 -15.63 -24.65 -12.26
C LEU A 255 -14.11 -24.56 -12.19
N ILE A 256 -13.59 -23.52 -11.55
CA ILE A 256 -12.16 -23.31 -11.34
C ILE A 256 -11.82 -23.58 -9.88
N GLU A 257 -11.00 -24.59 -9.63
CA GLU A 257 -10.65 -25.04 -8.28
C GLU A 257 -9.27 -24.57 -7.81
N SER A 258 -8.41 -24.14 -8.74
CA SER A 258 -7.04 -23.71 -8.44
C SER A 258 -6.53 -22.56 -9.32
N GLU A 259 -5.53 -21.83 -8.83
CA GLU A 259 -4.85 -20.75 -9.58
C GLU A 259 -4.29 -21.24 -10.93
N LYS A 260 -3.88 -22.52 -11.00
CA LYS A 260 -3.32 -23.13 -12.21
C LYS A 260 -4.36 -23.36 -13.32
N GLU A 261 -5.62 -23.56 -12.94
CA GLU A 261 -6.73 -23.80 -13.88
C GLU A 261 -7.38 -22.52 -14.38
N ASP A 262 -7.07 -21.40 -13.73
CA ASP A 262 -7.67 -20.10 -13.94
C ASP A 262 -7.02 -19.34 -15.12
N PHE A 263 -7.63 -18.21 -15.49
CA PHE A 263 -7.04 -17.31 -16.47
C PHE A 263 -5.71 -16.77 -15.98
N LYS A 264 -4.80 -16.70 -16.93
CA LYS A 264 -3.49 -16.08 -16.79
C LYS A 264 -3.57 -14.65 -17.28
N THR A 265 -2.68 -13.79 -16.79
CA THR A 265 -2.52 -12.46 -17.39
C THR A 265 -2.19 -12.58 -18.88
N SER A 266 -2.49 -11.54 -19.68
CA SER A 266 -2.17 -11.56 -21.13
C SER A 266 -0.69 -11.86 -21.39
N TYR A 267 0.20 -11.47 -20.48
CA TYR A 267 1.63 -11.78 -20.56
C TYR A 267 1.95 -13.25 -20.27
N GLU A 268 1.38 -13.82 -19.20
CA GLU A 268 1.52 -15.25 -18.86
C GLU A 268 0.85 -16.18 -19.90
N ALA A 269 -0.20 -15.70 -20.57
CA ALA A 269 -0.84 -16.41 -21.67
C ALA A 269 0.13 -16.59 -22.84
N LEU A 270 0.89 -15.55 -23.21
CA LEU A 270 1.92 -15.66 -24.26
C LEU A 270 2.95 -16.75 -23.93
N TRP A 271 3.42 -16.83 -22.68
CA TRP A 271 4.34 -17.89 -22.26
C TRP A 271 3.72 -19.28 -22.34
N SER A 272 2.41 -19.39 -22.06
CA SER A 272 1.68 -20.66 -22.18
C SER A 272 1.51 -21.08 -23.64
N ASP A 273 1.24 -20.13 -24.54
CA ASP A 273 1.17 -20.35 -25.98
C ASP A 273 2.51 -20.85 -26.52
N VAL A 274 3.62 -20.23 -26.11
CA VAL A 274 4.97 -20.66 -26.51
C VAL A 274 5.25 -22.09 -26.03
N LYS A 275 4.90 -22.45 -24.79
CA LYS A 275 5.05 -23.83 -24.28
C LYS A 275 4.24 -24.83 -25.08
N TRP A 276 2.99 -24.49 -25.41
CA TRP A 276 2.13 -25.35 -26.21
C TRP A 276 2.68 -25.53 -27.62
N LEU A 277 3.08 -24.45 -28.30
CA LEU A 277 3.64 -24.49 -29.64
C LEU A 277 4.97 -25.25 -29.70
N TYR A 278 5.81 -25.09 -28.68
CA TYR A 278 7.03 -25.88 -28.51
C TYR A 278 6.70 -27.38 -28.44
N SER A 279 5.69 -27.77 -27.64
CA SER A 279 5.27 -29.18 -27.54
C SER A 279 4.68 -29.77 -28.83
N LYS A 280 4.29 -28.91 -29.77
CA LYS A 280 3.74 -29.30 -31.08
C LYS A 280 4.77 -29.18 -32.21
N SER A 281 6.01 -28.81 -31.89
CA SER A 281 7.08 -28.54 -32.86
C SER A 281 6.62 -27.60 -33.98
N GLN A 282 6.03 -26.47 -33.59
CA GLN A 282 5.54 -25.42 -34.49
C GLN A 282 6.39 -24.12 -34.35
N PRO A 283 7.67 -24.13 -34.74
CA PRO A 283 8.59 -23.01 -34.50
C PRO A 283 8.16 -21.70 -35.18
N ASN A 284 7.58 -21.76 -36.38
CA ASN A 284 7.10 -20.57 -37.10
C ASN A 284 6.00 -19.82 -36.34
N LEU A 285 5.10 -20.56 -35.68
CA LEU A 285 4.02 -19.98 -34.90
C LEU A 285 4.51 -19.40 -33.56
N MET A 286 5.69 -19.80 -33.07
CA MET A 286 6.26 -19.29 -31.81
C MET A 286 6.79 -17.86 -31.94
N LEU A 287 7.15 -17.41 -33.15
CA LEU A 287 7.80 -16.11 -33.37
C LEU A 287 6.96 -14.94 -32.86
N ASN A 288 5.65 -14.92 -33.14
CA ASN A 288 4.79 -13.80 -32.74
C ASN A 288 4.56 -13.74 -31.22
N PRO A 289 4.22 -14.84 -30.51
CA PRO A 289 4.18 -14.84 -29.05
C PRO A 289 5.51 -14.44 -28.40
N LEU A 290 6.64 -14.95 -28.90
CA LEU A 290 7.98 -14.61 -28.40
C LEU A 290 8.31 -13.12 -28.61
N ARG A 291 8.00 -12.55 -29.78
CA ARG A 291 8.15 -11.11 -30.04
C ARG A 291 7.36 -10.29 -29.03
N ARG A 292 6.08 -10.62 -28.82
CA ARG A 292 5.22 -9.90 -27.86
C ARG A 292 5.74 -10.00 -26.42
N ILE A 293 6.30 -11.15 -26.04
CA ILE A 293 6.95 -11.34 -24.74
C ILE A 293 8.14 -10.39 -24.57
N LEU A 294 9.02 -10.32 -25.58
CA LEU A 294 10.21 -9.48 -25.58
C LEU A 294 9.85 -7.98 -25.61
N GLU A 295 8.92 -7.58 -26.46
CA GLU A 295 8.43 -6.20 -26.56
C GLU A 295 7.76 -5.73 -25.26
N THR A 296 6.89 -6.56 -24.68
CA THR A 296 6.23 -6.21 -23.41
C THR A 296 7.24 -6.08 -22.29
N TYR A 297 8.24 -6.97 -22.23
CA TYR A 297 9.31 -6.87 -21.23
C TYR A 297 10.17 -5.62 -21.43
N LYS A 298 10.54 -5.32 -22.68
CA LYS A 298 11.30 -4.13 -23.07
C LYS A 298 10.59 -2.85 -22.62
N GLU A 299 9.31 -2.71 -22.98
CA GLU A 299 8.51 -1.51 -22.67
C GLU A 299 8.28 -1.31 -21.18
N PHE A 300 8.02 -2.40 -20.46
CA PHE A 300 7.79 -2.36 -19.01
C PHE A 300 9.06 -1.97 -18.24
N ASN A 301 10.23 -2.45 -18.67
CA ASN A 301 11.50 -2.18 -18.00
C ASN A 301 12.27 -0.98 -18.61
N LYS A 302 11.70 -0.29 -19.61
CA LYS A 302 12.32 0.84 -20.31
C LYS A 302 13.73 0.53 -20.83
N ILE A 303 13.88 -0.64 -21.45
CA ILE A 303 15.11 -1.06 -22.10
C ILE A 303 15.18 -0.41 -23.49
N GLU A 304 16.25 0.33 -23.80
CA GLU A 304 16.40 1.03 -25.09
C GLU A 304 16.52 0.05 -26.25
N ASP A 305 17.46 -0.91 -26.14
CA ASP A 305 17.67 -1.96 -27.13
C ASP A 305 17.74 -3.34 -26.47
N MET A 306 16.65 -4.10 -26.59
CA MET A 306 16.56 -5.46 -26.08
C MET A 306 17.49 -6.43 -26.82
N TYR A 307 17.89 -6.09 -28.06
CA TYR A 307 18.63 -6.97 -28.97
C TYR A 307 20.08 -6.50 -29.20
N PHE A 308 20.64 -5.67 -28.33
CA PHE A 308 21.93 -4.99 -28.54
C PHE A 308 23.10 -5.94 -28.86
N ASN A 309 23.06 -7.18 -28.36
CA ASN A 309 24.06 -8.22 -28.62
C ASN A 309 23.69 -9.18 -29.76
N ASP A 310 22.49 -9.07 -30.34
CA ASP A 310 21.97 -10.03 -31.33
C ASP A 310 21.03 -9.37 -32.37
N ILE A 311 21.64 -8.69 -33.33
CA ILE A 311 20.96 -8.04 -34.47
C ILE A 311 20.19 -9.06 -35.34
N GLU A 312 20.68 -10.30 -35.41
CA GLU A 312 20.00 -11.37 -36.15
C GLU A 312 18.67 -11.74 -35.48
N ALA A 313 18.63 -11.79 -34.13
CA ALA A 313 17.39 -11.97 -33.39
C ALA A 313 16.40 -10.83 -33.63
N GLN A 314 16.88 -9.58 -33.67
CA GLN A 314 16.02 -8.43 -33.97
C GLN A 314 15.32 -8.59 -35.33
N LYS A 315 16.05 -9.02 -36.37
CA LYS A 315 15.47 -9.30 -37.69
C LYS A 315 14.50 -10.47 -37.65
N LEU A 316 14.89 -11.55 -36.98
CA LEU A 316 14.06 -12.75 -36.86
C LEU A 316 12.69 -12.47 -36.25
N PHE A 317 12.64 -11.74 -35.13
CA PHE A 317 11.39 -11.47 -34.44
C PHE A 317 10.59 -10.32 -35.08
N ASN A 318 11.25 -9.30 -35.67
CA ASN A 318 10.53 -8.12 -36.18
C ASN A 318 10.15 -8.18 -37.67
N VAL A 319 10.89 -8.92 -38.52
CA VAL A 319 10.69 -8.91 -39.98
C VAL A 319 9.74 -10.02 -40.43
N ASN A 320 9.83 -11.21 -39.83
CA ASN A 320 9.02 -12.36 -40.21
C ASN A 320 7.55 -12.27 -39.74
N SER A 321 7.15 -11.23 -39.02
CA SER A 321 5.76 -11.00 -38.60
C SER A 321 4.91 -10.22 -39.62
N HIS A 322 5.50 -9.72 -40.71
CA HIS A 322 4.83 -8.90 -41.73
C HIS A 322 4.85 -9.49 -43.15
N ALA A 323 5.44 -10.67 -43.35
CA ALA A 323 5.40 -11.37 -44.63
C ALA A 323 4.02 -12.04 -44.82
N ILE A 324 3.20 -11.46 -45.70
CA ILE A 324 1.91 -12.02 -46.16
C ILE A 324 2.14 -13.08 -47.26
N ASP A 325 3.35 -13.17 -47.79
CA ASP A 325 3.70 -14.05 -48.90
C ASP A 325 4.48 -15.27 -48.39
N ASP A 326 3.97 -16.46 -48.75
CA ASP A 326 4.50 -17.82 -48.52
C ASP A 326 4.27 -18.47 -47.14
N PHE A 327 3.14 -19.17 -47.04
CA PHE A 327 2.83 -20.12 -45.97
C PHE A 327 3.61 -21.46 -46.07
N GLU A 328 4.39 -21.69 -47.14
CA GLU A 328 5.09 -22.96 -47.41
C GLU A 328 6.63 -22.88 -47.34
N THR A 329 7.23 -21.71 -47.13
CA THR A 329 8.67 -21.60 -46.94
C THR A 329 9.05 -21.67 -45.47
N ASP A 330 10.07 -22.47 -45.16
CA ASP A 330 10.75 -22.50 -43.87
C ASP A 330 11.49 -21.16 -43.68
N LEU A 331 10.77 -20.14 -43.19
CA LEU A 331 11.23 -18.75 -43.07
C LEU A 331 12.40 -18.55 -42.08
N ASN A 332 12.80 -19.60 -41.36
CA ASN A 332 13.68 -19.47 -40.21
C ASN A 332 14.81 -20.49 -40.16
N GLY A 333 14.62 -21.72 -40.65
CA GLY A 333 15.65 -22.78 -40.57
C GLY A 333 16.11 -23.13 -39.15
N LYS A 334 15.44 -22.58 -38.12
CA LYS A 334 15.70 -22.79 -36.69
C LYS A 334 14.56 -23.57 -36.08
N ASN A 335 14.89 -24.60 -35.31
CA ASN A 335 13.90 -25.39 -34.58
C ASN A 335 13.48 -24.68 -33.28
N GLU A 336 12.50 -25.25 -32.59
CA GLU A 336 11.97 -24.76 -31.32
C GLU A 336 13.04 -24.60 -30.22
N VAL A 337 14.07 -25.45 -30.22
CA VAL A 337 15.18 -25.40 -29.25
C VAL A 337 16.08 -24.20 -29.53
N ASP A 338 16.42 -23.98 -30.79
CA ASP A 338 17.24 -22.84 -31.24
C ASP A 338 16.56 -21.50 -30.93
N LEU A 339 15.25 -21.42 -31.16
CA LEU A 339 14.42 -20.26 -30.82
C LEU A 339 14.46 -19.97 -29.33
N MET A 340 14.20 -20.97 -28.48
CA MET A 340 14.19 -20.78 -27.04
C MET A 340 15.59 -20.50 -26.48
N PHE A 341 16.65 -21.07 -27.07
CA PHE A 341 18.02 -20.74 -26.73
C PHE A 341 18.32 -19.26 -27.02
N LYS A 342 17.93 -18.76 -28.20
CA LYS A 342 18.11 -17.35 -28.56
C LYS A 342 17.33 -16.41 -27.62
N VAL A 343 16.09 -16.74 -27.28
CA VAL A 343 15.29 -15.98 -26.29
C VAL A 343 15.97 -15.99 -24.92
N LYS A 344 16.50 -17.13 -24.48
CA LYS A 344 17.25 -17.24 -23.22
C LYS A 344 18.48 -16.34 -23.23
N GLN A 345 19.25 -16.29 -24.33
CA GLN A 345 20.41 -15.40 -24.46
C GLN A 345 20.00 -13.93 -24.39
N ILE A 346 18.94 -13.53 -25.11
CA ILE A 346 18.41 -12.15 -25.06
C ILE A 346 18.05 -11.74 -23.62
N PHE A 347 17.34 -12.58 -22.87
CA PHE A 347 17.06 -12.31 -21.46
C PHE A 347 18.32 -12.31 -20.60
N ASN A 348 19.29 -13.19 -20.86
CA ASN A 348 20.55 -13.23 -20.12
C ASN A 348 21.39 -11.96 -20.32
N ASP A 349 21.53 -11.50 -21.56
CA ASP A 349 22.25 -10.29 -21.94
C ASP A 349 21.66 -9.02 -21.28
N ASN A 350 20.35 -9.04 -21.03
CA ASN A 350 19.62 -7.98 -20.34
C ASN A 350 19.52 -8.20 -18.81
N ASN A 351 20.37 -9.06 -18.22
CA ASN A 351 20.38 -9.40 -16.78
C ASN A 351 19.02 -9.93 -16.24
N ALA A 352 18.21 -10.52 -17.11
CA ALA A 352 16.83 -10.92 -16.87
C ALA A 352 16.63 -12.45 -16.91
N ILE A 353 17.70 -13.23 -16.72
CA ILE A 353 17.64 -14.69 -16.77
C ILE A 353 16.66 -15.30 -15.74
N ARG A 354 16.50 -14.65 -14.58
CA ARG A 354 15.51 -15.07 -13.57
C ARG A 354 14.08 -14.99 -14.08
N HIS A 355 13.77 -13.96 -14.87
CA HIS A 355 12.45 -13.79 -15.48
C HIS A 355 12.18 -14.91 -16.48
N PHE A 356 13.13 -15.19 -17.38
CA PHE A 356 13.05 -16.32 -18.30
C PHE A 356 12.83 -17.64 -17.55
N ASN A 357 13.64 -17.92 -16.53
CA ASN A 357 13.52 -19.16 -15.75
C ASN A 357 12.20 -19.25 -14.97
N PHE A 358 11.62 -18.15 -14.51
CA PHE A 358 10.32 -18.20 -13.84
C PHE A 358 9.20 -18.70 -14.77
N TYR A 359 9.21 -18.26 -16.03
CA TYR A 359 8.17 -18.64 -16.99
C TYR A 359 8.49 -19.92 -17.77
N TRP A 360 9.75 -20.12 -18.14
CA TRP A 360 10.20 -21.24 -18.97
C TRP A 360 10.94 -22.34 -18.21
N GLY A 361 11.60 -21.98 -17.10
CA GLY A 361 12.42 -22.90 -16.31
C GLY A 361 11.57 -23.81 -15.44
N ASP A 362 11.01 -24.84 -16.07
CA ASP A 362 10.76 -26.18 -15.52
C ASP A 362 10.77 -27.17 -16.69
#